data_AF-A0A9J6FRR6-F1
#
_entry.id   AF-A0A9J6FRR6-F1
#
_cell.length_a   1.000
_cell.length_b   1.000
_cell.length_c   1.000
_cell.angle_alpha   90.00
_cell.angle_beta   90.00
_cell.angle_gamma   90.00
#
_symmetry.space_group_name_H-M   'P 1'
#
loop_
_entity.id
_entity.type
_entity.pdbx_description
1 polymer ?
#
loop_
_entity_poly.entity_id
_entity_poly.type
_entity_poly.pdbx_seq_one_letter_code
_entity_poly.pdbx_strand_id
1 'polypeptide(L)'
;MIMLLVQVDLSQLSQGAIRLLCRALADYSCPAVQVHSCKVFHAPYRIGSGSYLTAHGNTWRHSFVADYVLDSLANQGLISQEEEEYLRQFDVLGDDFRGLVIRRETAELFDKTIDQVFGTITTTSTPPIFGTPNEGDSLEFLRRRHVRIGDEIRTFREPVRVLVKLIHGTAATNVSHFVASLQAMLCDVGYHPWLHQVLLSLIPDCVVNQAEYEAEVERKVRKVPSIAATPQRRGSDLKGGRSGSEQRCREHHHPFVAGAGYWRSSAASRFGPTLCKAG
;
A
#
# COMPACT_ATOMS: atom_id res chain seq x y z
N MET A 1 19.26 -5.85 -20.29
CA MET A 1 17.88 -5.34 -20.42
C MET A 1 17.04 -6.46 -21.01
N ILE A 2 16.26 -7.16 -20.18
CA ILE A 2 15.35 -8.21 -20.65
C ILE A 2 14.14 -7.49 -21.26
N MET A 3 13.99 -7.57 -22.58
CA MET A 3 12.83 -7.03 -23.29
C MET A 3 11.72 -8.08 -23.23
N LEU A 4 10.70 -7.85 -22.38
CA LEU A 4 9.53 -8.71 -22.36
C LEU A 4 8.76 -8.57 -23.67
N LEU A 5 8.66 -9.66 -24.41
CA LEU A 5 7.78 -9.77 -25.57
C LEU A 5 6.45 -10.34 -25.10
N VAL A 6 5.46 -9.46 -24.88
CA VAL A 6 4.07 -9.89 -24.71
C VAL A 6 3.48 -10.11 -26.10
N GLN A 7 3.18 -11.37 -26.43
CA GLN A 7 2.43 -11.68 -27.64
C GLN A 7 0.95 -11.40 -27.37
N VAL A 8 0.43 -10.33 -27.97
CA VAL A 8 -1.00 -10.02 -27.97
C VAL A 8 -1.57 -10.52 -29.29
N ASP A 9 -2.62 -11.36 -29.24
CA ASP A 9 -3.38 -11.69 -30.43
C ASP A 9 -4.23 -10.47 -30.84
N LEU A 10 -3.82 -9.84 -31.95
CA LEU A 10 -4.47 -8.66 -32.51
C LEU A 10 -5.48 -9.01 -33.61
N SER A 11 -5.69 -10.30 -33.91
CA SER A 11 -6.51 -10.75 -35.05
C SER A 11 -7.97 -10.29 -34.97
N GLN A 12 -8.47 -10.04 -33.76
CA GLN A 12 -9.84 -9.58 -33.50
C GLN A 12 -9.98 -8.05 -33.47
N LEU A 13 -8.89 -7.29 -33.62
CA LEU A 13 -8.90 -5.83 -33.54
C LEU A 13 -8.95 -5.18 -34.92
N SER A 14 -9.70 -4.08 -35.05
CA SER A 14 -9.67 -3.27 -36.26
C SER A 14 -8.30 -2.60 -36.44
N GLN A 15 -7.93 -2.26 -37.69
CA GLN A 15 -6.68 -1.55 -37.96
C GLN A 15 -6.56 -0.23 -37.19
N GLY A 16 -7.67 0.48 -36.99
CA GLY A 16 -7.71 1.70 -36.17
C GLY A 16 -7.38 1.43 -34.71
N ALA A 17 -7.94 0.37 -34.13
CA ALA A 17 -7.66 -0.05 -32.76
C ALA A 17 -6.19 -0.47 -32.57
N ILE A 18 -5.62 -1.20 -33.54
CA ILE A 18 -4.20 -1.59 -33.52
C ILE A 18 -3.30 -0.35 -33.54
N ARG A 19 -3.56 0.62 -34.41
CA ARG A 19 -2.77 1.88 -34.47
C ARG A 19 -2.82 2.65 -33.15
N LEU A 20 -4.00 2.76 -32.54
CA LEU A 20 -4.17 3.42 -31.24
C LEU A 20 -3.42 2.67 -30.13
N LEU A 21 -3.49 1.35 -30.11
CA LEU A 21 -2.77 0.51 -29.16
C LEU A 21 -1.26 0.68 -29.31
N CYS A 22 -0.72 0.58 -30.54
CA CYS A 22 0.72 0.79 -30.79
C CYS A 22 1.18 2.18 -30.34
N ARG A 23 0.37 3.23 -30.59
CA ARG A 23 0.69 4.59 -30.14
C ARG A 23 0.68 4.70 -28.61
N ALA A 24 -0.34 4.15 -27.95
CA ALA A 24 -0.41 4.13 -26.50
C ALA A 24 0.77 3.38 -25.87
N LEU A 25 1.19 2.24 -26.45
CA LEU A 25 2.36 1.49 -26.00
C LEU A 25 3.68 2.24 -26.26
N ALA A 26 3.79 2.95 -27.39
CA ALA A 26 4.95 3.79 -27.68
C ALA A 26 5.07 4.94 -26.68
N ASP A 27 3.98 5.66 -26.41
CA ASP A 27 3.93 6.73 -25.42
C ASP A 27 4.21 6.20 -24.01
N TYR A 28 3.75 4.98 -23.68
CA TYR A 28 4.02 4.35 -22.40
C TYR A 28 5.49 3.90 -22.23
N SER A 29 6.11 3.39 -23.28
CA SER A 29 7.51 2.91 -23.27
C SER A 29 8.54 4.02 -23.39
N CYS A 30 8.15 5.18 -23.92
CA CYS A 30 9.01 6.35 -24.10
C CYS A 30 8.27 7.65 -23.72
N PRO A 31 7.84 7.78 -22.45
CA PRO A 31 6.99 8.89 -22.02
C PRO A 31 7.64 10.24 -22.30
N ALA A 32 6.82 11.15 -22.84
CA ALA A 32 7.16 12.55 -22.99
C ALA A 32 7.07 13.25 -21.62
N VAL A 33 8.16 13.88 -21.21
CA VAL A 33 8.30 14.62 -19.96
C VAL A 33 8.49 16.08 -20.29
N GLN A 34 7.51 16.90 -19.91
CA GLN A 34 7.62 18.35 -20.03
C GLN A 34 8.38 18.89 -18.81
N VAL A 35 9.47 19.61 -19.06
CA VAL A 35 10.28 20.24 -18.02
C VAL A 35 10.28 21.75 -18.27
N HIS A 36 10.01 22.54 -17.22
CA HIS A 36 9.94 24.01 -17.27
C HIS A 36 8.96 24.57 -18.32
N SER A 37 7.83 23.89 -18.55
CA SER A 37 6.73 24.31 -19.42
C SER A 37 7.04 24.51 -20.91
N CYS A 38 8.29 24.53 -21.35
CA CYS A 38 8.65 24.81 -22.75
C CYS A 38 9.56 23.75 -23.41
N LYS A 39 10.07 22.78 -22.65
CA LYS A 39 10.91 21.70 -23.19
C LYS A 39 10.26 20.35 -22.95
N VAL A 40 10.21 19.52 -23.99
CA VAL A 40 9.75 18.13 -23.92
C VAL A 40 10.94 17.22 -24.13
N PHE A 41 11.16 16.32 -23.20
CA PHE A 41 12.16 15.26 -23.26
C PHE A 41 11.44 13.91 -23.37
N HIS A 42 12.06 12.94 -24.01
CA HIS A 42 11.57 11.56 -23.99
C HIS A 42 12.41 10.74 -23.02
N ALA A 43 11.75 9.98 -22.16
CA ALA A 43 12.40 9.13 -21.16
C ALA A 43 12.27 7.65 -21.54
N PRO A 44 13.10 7.15 -22.47
CA PRO A 44 12.98 5.78 -22.97
C PRO A 44 13.19 4.77 -21.84
N TYR A 45 12.36 3.73 -21.84
CA TYR A 45 12.41 2.62 -20.87
C TYR A 45 12.20 3.05 -19.42
N ARG A 46 11.58 4.22 -19.20
CA ARG A 46 11.17 4.70 -17.87
C ARG A 46 9.67 4.56 -17.73
N ILE A 47 9.23 4.33 -16.50
CA ILE A 47 7.80 4.34 -16.18
C ILE A 47 7.43 5.73 -15.70
N GLY A 48 6.56 6.40 -16.46
CA GLY A 48 5.95 7.66 -16.03
C GLY A 48 5.04 7.44 -14.83
N SER A 49 5.21 8.25 -13.79
CA SER A 49 4.26 8.33 -12.68
C SER A 49 3.08 9.24 -13.02
N GLY A 50 1.94 9.04 -12.35
CA GLY A 50 0.78 9.93 -12.47
C GLY A 50 -0.24 9.58 -13.56
N SER A 51 -0.04 8.49 -14.31
CA SER A 51 -1.08 7.96 -15.19
C SER A 51 -2.09 7.11 -14.40
N TYR A 52 -3.30 6.97 -14.94
CA TYR A 52 -4.36 6.12 -14.34
C TYR A 52 -3.89 4.68 -14.09
N LEU A 53 -3.02 4.15 -14.97
CA LEU A 53 -2.55 2.77 -14.91
C LEU A 53 -1.19 2.60 -14.23
N THR A 54 -0.53 3.68 -13.77
CA THR A 54 0.84 3.61 -13.22
C THR A 54 0.92 2.61 -12.07
N ALA A 55 0.02 2.68 -11.09
CA ALA A 55 0.06 1.79 -9.93
C ALA A 55 -0.15 0.33 -10.35
N HIS A 56 -1.14 0.07 -11.22
CA HIS A 56 -1.45 -1.28 -11.68
C HIS A 56 -0.32 -1.88 -12.54
N GLY A 57 0.24 -1.10 -13.46
CA GLY A 57 1.36 -1.50 -14.30
C GLY A 57 2.62 -1.77 -13.49
N ASN A 58 2.92 -0.94 -12.48
CA ASN A 58 4.05 -1.17 -11.57
C ASN A 58 3.85 -2.43 -10.74
N THR A 59 2.68 -2.62 -10.13
CA THR A 59 2.36 -3.85 -9.40
C THR A 59 2.56 -5.08 -10.28
N TRP A 60 1.96 -5.08 -11.48
CA TRP A 60 2.00 -6.24 -12.37
C TRP A 60 3.42 -6.56 -12.83
N ARG A 61 4.20 -5.54 -13.20
CA ARG A 61 5.61 -5.69 -13.55
C ARG A 61 6.42 -6.26 -12.39
N HIS A 62 6.21 -5.75 -11.18
CA HIS A 62 6.93 -6.17 -9.99
C HIS A 62 6.60 -7.62 -9.61
N SER A 63 5.31 -7.99 -9.58
CA SER A 63 4.88 -9.38 -9.40
C SER A 63 5.45 -10.32 -10.47
N PHE A 64 5.40 -9.92 -11.74
CA PHE A 64 5.93 -10.74 -12.84
C PHE A 64 7.43 -11.03 -12.67
N VAL A 65 8.23 -10.02 -12.33
CA VAL A 65 9.67 -10.22 -12.16
C VAL A 65 9.97 -11.01 -10.90
N ALA A 66 9.20 -10.82 -9.82
CA ALA A 66 9.31 -11.66 -8.63
C ALA A 66 9.09 -13.13 -9.00
N ASP A 67 8.01 -13.46 -9.71
CA ASP A 67 7.74 -14.83 -10.19
C ASP A 67 8.88 -15.36 -11.07
N TYR A 68 9.35 -14.57 -12.04
CA TYR A 68 10.47 -14.95 -12.91
C TYR A 68 11.76 -15.24 -12.14
N VAL A 69 12.08 -14.42 -11.14
CA VAL A 69 13.25 -14.62 -10.29
C VAL A 69 13.11 -15.90 -9.47
N LEU A 70 11.93 -16.15 -8.89
CA LEU A 70 11.66 -17.39 -8.16
C LEU A 70 11.81 -18.63 -9.05
N ASP A 71 11.20 -18.62 -10.23
CA ASP A 71 11.34 -19.69 -11.22
C ASP A 71 12.81 -19.92 -11.56
N SER A 72 13.56 -18.85 -11.79
CA SER A 72 14.98 -18.92 -12.14
C SER A 72 15.83 -19.51 -11.01
N LEU A 73 15.62 -19.07 -9.77
CA LEU A 73 16.35 -19.56 -8.59
C LEU A 73 16.03 -21.03 -8.30
N ALA A 74 14.75 -21.41 -8.40
CA ALA A 74 14.30 -22.79 -8.19
C ALA A 74 14.85 -23.74 -9.27
N ASN A 75 14.77 -23.35 -10.55
CA ASN A 75 15.30 -24.16 -11.66
C ASN A 75 16.83 -24.37 -11.59
N GLN A 76 17.56 -23.45 -10.97
CA GLN A 76 19.00 -23.58 -10.73
C GLN A 76 19.34 -24.38 -9.46
N GLY A 77 18.33 -24.78 -8.66
CA GLY A 77 18.53 -25.45 -7.38
C GLY A 77 19.17 -24.57 -6.31
N LEU A 78 19.04 -23.24 -6.44
CA LEU A 78 19.63 -22.28 -5.49
C LEU A 78 18.75 -22.05 -4.25
N ILE A 79 17.47 -22.40 -4.34
CA ILE A 79 16.51 -22.38 -3.24
C ILE A 79 15.80 -23.73 -3.17
N SER A 80 15.36 -24.14 -1.97
CA SER A 80 14.57 -25.36 -1.81
C SER A 80 13.11 -25.15 -2.26
N GLN A 81 12.39 -26.25 -2.48
CA GLN A 81 10.96 -26.21 -2.79
C GLN A 81 10.14 -25.52 -1.68
N GLU A 82 10.50 -25.75 -0.41
CA GLU A 82 9.85 -25.12 0.73
C GLU A 82 10.09 -23.61 0.72
N GLU A 83 11.32 -23.16 0.46
CA GLU A 83 11.65 -21.74 0.36
C GLU A 83 10.91 -21.03 -0.77
N GLU A 84 10.79 -21.69 -1.92
CA GLU A 84 9.99 -21.22 -3.04
C GLU A 84 8.52 -21.04 -2.63
N GLU A 85 7.93 -22.04 -1.97
CA GLU A 85 6.52 -22.00 -1.53
C GLU A 85 6.24 -20.83 -0.57
N TYR A 86 7.15 -20.56 0.37
CA TYR A 86 7.04 -19.40 1.26
C TYR A 86 7.23 -18.09 0.52
N LEU A 87 8.25 -17.98 -0.34
CA LEU A 87 8.52 -16.75 -1.08
C LEU A 87 7.39 -16.39 -2.04
N ARG A 88 6.71 -17.36 -2.65
CA ARG A 88 5.53 -17.13 -3.51
C ARG A 88 4.33 -16.55 -2.76
N GLN A 89 4.31 -16.62 -1.43
CA GLN A 89 3.31 -15.94 -0.61
C GLN A 89 3.71 -14.47 -0.40
N PHE A 90 3.87 -13.75 -1.50
CA PHE A 90 4.22 -12.32 -1.51
C PHE A 90 3.01 -11.44 -1.80
N ASP A 91 3.06 -10.20 -1.32
CA ASP A 91 2.16 -9.11 -1.71
C ASP A 91 2.96 -8.00 -2.39
N VAL A 92 2.39 -7.44 -3.44
CA VAL A 92 2.98 -6.32 -4.19
C VAL A 92 1.96 -5.23 -4.39
N LEU A 93 2.36 -3.97 -4.17
CA LEU A 93 1.62 -2.81 -4.61
C LEU A 93 2.56 -1.70 -5.07
N GLY A 94 2.63 -1.49 -6.38
CA GLY A 94 3.58 -0.57 -6.97
C GLY A 94 5.02 -1.05 -6.73
N ASP A 95 5.80 -0.24 -6.03
CA ASP A 95 7.16 -0.53 -5.58
C ASP A 95 7.21 -1.23 -4.21
N ASP A 96 6.12 -1.22 -3.44
CA ASP A 96 6.05 -1.86 -2.14
C ASP A 96 5.92 -3.39 -2.30
N PHE A 97 6.80 -4.13 -1.63
CA PHE A 97 6.89 -5.58 -1.69
C PHE A 97 7.04 -6.15 -0.29
N ARG A 98 6.30 -7.21 0.01
CA ARG A 98 6.56 -8.07 1.17
C ARG A 98 6.45 -9.52 0.76
N GLY A 99 7.33 -10.36 1.28
CA GLY A 99 7.30 -11.81 1.11
C GLY A 99 7.62 -12.51 2.41
N LEU A 100 7.32 -13.82 2.48
CA LEU A 100 7.71 -14.66 3.59
C LEU A 100 9.00 -15.40 3.23
N VAL A 101 9.94 -15.45 4.17
CA VAL A 101 11.22 -16.14 4.01
C VAL A 101 11.52 -16.98 5.23
N ILE A 102 12.09 -18.15 5.00
CA ILE A 102 12.56 -19.05 6.08
C ILE A 102 13.96 -18.63 6.53
N ARG A 103 14.81 -18.27 5.56
CA ARG A 103 16.22 -17.94 5.75
C ARG A 103 16.51 -16.54 5.20
N ARG A 104 17.36 -15.80 5.92
CA ARG A 104 17.74 -14.44 5.54
C ARG A 104 18.58 -14.44 4.25
N GLU A 105 19.44 -15.44 4.10
CA GLU A 105 20.31 -15.62 2.93
C GLU A 105 19.49 -15.77 1.64
N THR A 106 18.32 -16.41 1.73
CA THR A 106 17.38 -16.58 0.63
C THR A 106 16.74 -15.26 0.23
N ALA A 107 16.40 -14.41 1.20
CA ALA A 107 15.93 -13.05 0.93
C ALA A 107 17.02 -12.21 0.24
N GLU A 108 18.25 -12.25 0.75
CA GLU A 108 19.38 -11.51 0.18
C GLU A 108 19.72 -11.98 -1.25
N LEU A 109 19.63 -13.29 -1.50
CA LEU A 109 19.80 -13.87 -2.84
C LEU A 109 18.69 -13.42 -3.80
N PHE A 110 17.44 -13.45 -3.34
CA PHE A 110 16.28 -13.00 -4.11
C PHE A 110 16.42 -11.52 -4.48
N ASP A 111 16.69 -10.65 -3.50
CA ASP A 111 16.84 -9.21 -3.68
C ASP A 111 17.98 -8.87 -4.65
N LYS A 112 19.14 -9.53 -4.49
CA LYS A 112 20.28 -9.36 -5.41
C LYS A 112 19.92 -9.76 -6.84
N THR A 113 19.11 -10.80 -7.01
CA THR A 113 18.69 -11.28 -8.33
C THR A 113 17.65 -10.35 -8.95
N ILE A 114 16.69 -9.86 -8.15
CA ILE A 114 15.75 -8.80 -8.53
C ILE A 114 16.51 -7.56 -9.00
N ASP A 115 17.51 -7.10 -8.25
CA ASP A 115 18.28 -5.91 -8.58
C ASP A 115 19.04 -6.05 -9.90
N GLN A 116 19.58 -7.25 -10.19
CA GLN A 116 20.21 -7.55 -11.47
C GLN A 116 19.22 -7.50 -12.64
N VAL A 117 18.00 -7.99 -12.44
CA VAL A 117 16.96 -8.02 -13.49
C VAL A 117 16.33 -6.63 -13.71
N PHE A 118 16.02 -5.91 -12.64
CA PHE A 118 15.38 -4.59 -12.68
C PHE A 118 16.36 -3.43 -12.92
N GLY A 119 17.64 -3.61 -12.58
CA GLY A 119 18.58 -2.50 -12.47
C GLY A 119 18.24 -1.57 -11.30
N THR A 120 17.80 -2.14 -10.18
CA THR A 120 17.44 -1.44 -8.94
C THR A 120 18.47 -1.67 -7.84
N ILE A 121 18.26 -1.01 -6.69
CA ILE A 121 18.96 -1.29 -5.44
C ILE A 121 17.88 -1.52 -4.39
N THR A 122 17.75 -2.76 -3.95
CA THR A 122 16.78 -3.18 -2.93
C THR A 122 17.39 -2.97 -1.56
N THR A 123 16.61 -2.41 -0.63
CA THR A 123 17.00 -2.31 0.78
C THR A 123 16.39 -3.48 1.53
N THR A 124 17.15 -4.56 1.65
CA THR A 124 16.69 -5.78 2.33
C THR A 124 16.43 -5.51 3.80
N SER A 125 15.24 -5.89 4.28
CA SER A 125 14.94 -5.98 5.70
C SER A 125 14.16 -7.26 5.95
N THR A 126 14.53 -7.99 7.01
CA THR A 126 13.84 -9.22 7.42
C THR A 126 13.27 -9.07 8.83
N PRO A 127 12.41 -8.06 9.08
CA PRO A 127 11.78 -7.91 10.38
C PRO A 127 10.80 -9.07 10.62
N PRO A 128 10.50 -9.39 11.89
CA PRO A 128 9.40 -10.30 12.19
C PRO A 128 8.06 -9.76 11.67
N ILE A 129 7.14 -10.67 11.33
CA ILE A 129 5.81 -10.33 10.80
C ILE A 129 5.05 -9.42 11.77
N PHE A 130 5.10 -9.75 13.06
CA PHE A 130 4.51 -8.98 14.13
C PHE A 130 5.63 -8.42 14.99
N GLY A 131 5.56 -7.13 15.28
CA GLY A 131 6.43 -6.52 16.29
C GLY A 131 5.62 -5.95 17.44
N THR A 132 6.34 -5.33 18.34
CA THR A 132 5.86 -4.61 19.51
C THR A 132 5.64 -3.14 19.15
N PRO A 133 4.61 -2.47 19.70
CA PRO A 133 4.44 -1.04 19.53
C PRO A 133 5.65 -0.32 20.14
N ASN A 134 6.23 0.66 19.42
CA ASN A 134 7.41 1.48 19.78
C ASN A 134 8.81 0.87 19.53
N GLU A 135 8.95 -0.42 19.25
CA GLU A 135 10.29 -1.01 19.06
C GLU A 135 10.74 -1.00 17.58
N GLY A 136 9.86 -0.64 16.65
CA GLY A 136 10.27 -0.34 15.27
C GLY A 136 10.67 -1.56 14.43
N ASP A 137 10.55 -2.77 14.96
CA ASP A 137 11.05 -4.00 14.32
C ASP A 137 9.92 -4.89 13.79
N SER A 138 8.98 -4.34 13.03
CA SER A 138 7.92 -5.16 12.40
C SER A 138 7.84 -4.95 10.90
N LEU A 139 7.35 -5.99 10.22
CA LEU A 139 7.04 -5.94 8.81
C LEU A 139 6.11 -4.76 8.50
N GLU A 140 6.66 -3.82 7.72
CA GLU A 140 5.94 -2.68 7.19
C GLU A 140 5.50 -2.98 5.75
N PHE A 141 4.23 -2.74 5.44
CA PHE A 141 3.69 -2.77 4.09
C PHE A 141 2.64 -1.68 3.95
N LEU A 142 2.69 -0.90 2.87
CA LEU A 142 1.84 0.28 2.66
C LEU A 142 1.93 1.28 3.79
N ARG A 143 3.12 1.43 4.37
CA ARG A 143 3.40 2.29 5.52
C ARG A 143 2.62 1.89 6.78
N ARG A 144 2.14 0.64 6.84
CA ARG A 144 1.44 0.06 7.98
C ARG A 144 2.24 -1.11 8.52
N ARG A 145 2.28 -1.18 9.84
CA ARG A 145 2.94 -2.21 10.63
C ARG A 145 1.90 -3.06 11.32
N HIS A 146 2.28 -4.28 11.66
CA HIS A 146 1.39 -5.28 12.26
C HIS A 146 1.83 -5.58 13.69
N VAL A 147 0.84 -5.70 14.58
CA VAL A 147 1.03 -6.14 15.97
C VAL A 147 -0.01 -7.21 16.29
N ARG A 148 0.43 -8.23 17.02
CA ARG A 148 -0.45 -9.29 17.52
C ARG A 148 -0.76 -9.06 18.99
N ILE A 149 -2.04 -9.07 19.35
CA ILE A 149 -2.53 -8.88 20.71
C ILE A 149 -3.48 -10.05 21.01
N GLY A 150 -2.95 -11.07 21.68
CA GLY A 150 -3.65 -12.35 21.81
C GLY A 150 -3.94 -12.95 20.43
N ASP A 151 -5.23 -13.14 20.14
CA ASP A 151 -5.70 -13.68 18.86
C ASP A 151 -6.05 -12.60 17.81
N GLU A 152 -5.94 -11.32 18.18
CA GLU A 152 -6.21 -10.22 17.25
C GLU A 152 -4.93 -9.72 16.57
N ILE A 153 -5.01 -9.46 15.27
CA ILE A 153 -3.98 -8.74 14.51
C ILE A 153 -4.48 -7.32 14.30
N ARG A 154 -3.68 -6.35 14.74
CA ARG A 154 -3.95 -4.91 14.54
C ARG A 154 -2.87 -4.29 13.68
N THR A 155 -3.24 -3.20 12.99
CA THR A 155 -2.30 -2.40 12.22
C THR A 155 -2.11 -1.03 12.85
N PHE A 156 -0.93 -0.44 12.65
CA PHE A 156 -0.63 0.93 13.06
C PHE A 156 0.29 1.59 12.04
N ARG A 157 0.36 2.92 12.05
CA ARG A 157 1.35 3.69 11.29
C ARG A 157 2.42 4.23 12.22
N GLU A 158 3.63 4.39 11.69
CA GLU A 158 4.74 5.02 12.41
C GLU A 158 4.37 6.41 12.95
N PRO A 159 4.59 6.69 14.26
CA PRO A 159 4.22 7.95 14.92
C PRO A 159 4.68 9.20 14.18
N VAL A 160 5.95 9.19 13.75
CA VAL A 160 6.55 10.33 13.04
C VAL A 160 5.76 10.65 11.77
N ARG A 161 5.32 9.63 11.01
CA ARG A 161 4.55 9.83 9.78
C ARG A 161 3.15 10.35 10.05
N VAL A 162 2.54 9.99 11.17
CA VAL A 162 1.25 10.54 11.60
C VAL A 162 1.42 12.01 11.98
N LEU A 163 2.39 12.33 12.82
CA LEU A 163 2.64 13.69 13.31
C LEU A 163 3.07 14.66 12.18
N VAL A 164 3.88 14.22 11.23
CA VAL A 164 4.29 15.02 10.06
C VAL A 164 3.08 15.52 9.27
N LYS A 165 1.97 14.77 9.23
CA LYS A 165 0.73 15.22 8.56
C LYS A 165 0.09 16.42 9.25
N LEU A 166 0.28 16.60 10.56
CA LEU A 166 -0.23 17.77 11.30
C LEU A 166 0.61 19.01 11.00
N ILE A 167 1.93 18.83 10.92
CA ILE A 167 2.90 19.93 10.79
C ILE A 167 2.96 20.46 9.36
N HIS A 168 3.05 19.57 8.38
CA HIS A 168 3.34 19.93 6.98
C HIS A 168 2.14 19.77 6.03
N GLY A 169 0.98 19.41 6.57
CA GLY A 169 -0.24 19.19 5.77
C GLY A 169 -1.13 20.43 5.69
N THR A 170 -2.21 20.30 4.91
CA THR A 170 -3.31 21.29 4.91
C THR A 170 -4.04 21.35 6.26
N ALA A 171 -3.73 20.45 7.20
CA ALA A 171 -4.24 20.48 8.56
C ALA A 171 -3.92 21.80 9.29
N ALA A 172 -2.80 22.45 8.98
CA ALA A 172 -2.40 23.72 9.59
C ALA A 172 -3.14 24.96 9.02
N THR A 173 -4.03 24.80 8.04
CA THR A 173 -4.65 25.94 7.34
C THR A 173 -5.77 26.62 8.13
N ASN A 174 -6.60 25.86 8.83
CA ASN A 174 -7.63 26.37 9.73
C ASN A 174 -8.01 25.31 10.79
N VAL A 175 -8.75 25.75 11.80
CA VAL A 175 -9.18 24.90 12.93
C VAL A 175 -10.04 23.72 12.46
N SER A 176 -10.99 23.93 11.55
CA SER A 176 -11.89 22.87 11.04
C SER A 176 -11.11 21.74 10.37
N HIS A 177 -10.15 22.09 9.51
CA HIS A 177 -9.26 21.16 8.84
C HIS A 177 -8.31 20.45 9.80
N PHE A 178 -7.83 21.18 10.82
CA PHE A 178 -7.00 20.60 11.87
C PHE A 178 -7.76 19.52 12.63
N VAL A 179 -8.98 19.80 13.12
CA VAL A 179 -9.82 18.86 13.86
C VAL A 179 -10.21 17.65 13.02
N ALA A 180 -10.64 17.86 11.77
CA ALA A 180 -10.93 16.74 10.86
C ALA A 180 -9.68 15.88 10.57
N SER A 181 -8.49 16.50 10.54
CA SER A 181 -7.22 15.79 10.37
C SER A 181 -6.83 15.00 11.61
N LEU A 182 -7.03 15.55 12.82
CA LEU A 182 -6.85 14.81 14.06
C LEU A 182 -7.74 13.57 14.12
N GLN A 183 -9.01 13.68 13.75
CA GLN A 183 -9.91 12.52 13.73
C GLN A 183 -9.43 11.44 12.76
N ALA A 184 -9.05 11.81 11.53
CA ALA A 184 -8.50 10.84 10.58
C ALA A 184 -7.21 10.19 11.09
N MET A 185 -6.38 10.95 11.82
CA MET A 185 -5.16 10.44 12.44
C MET A 185 -5.44 9.51 13.60
N LEU A 186 -6.48 9.74 14.41
CA LEU A 186 -6.91 8.79 15.43
C LEU A 186 -7.32 7.44 14.82
N CYS A 187 -7.86 7.42 13.59
CA CYS A 187 -8.08 6.17 12.84
C CYS A 187 -6.78 5.57 12.28
N ASP A 188 -5.88 6.41 11.76
CA ASP A 188 -4.62 5.99 11.13
C ASP A 188 -3.55 5.51 12.13
N VAL A 189 -3.58 6.02 13.37
CA VAL A 189 -2.61 5.67 14.43
C VAL A 189 -2.74 4.21 14.85
N GLY A 190 -3.93 3.62 14.72
CA GLY A 190 -4.18 2.24 15.08
C GLY A 190 -3.87 1.97 16.55
N TYR A 191 -3.13 0.89 16.83
CA TYR A 191 -2.78 0.48 18.19
C TYR A 191 -1.51 1.17 18.71
N HIS A 192 -1.60 2.47 19.04
CA HIS A 192 -0.53 3.21 19.70
C HIS A 192 -1.08 4.06 20.86
N PRO A 193 -1.18 3.52 22.08
CA PRO A 193 -1.90 4.16 23.19
C PRO A 193 -1.40 5.57 23.52
N TRP A 194 -0.07 5.75 23.59
CA TRP A 194 0.54 7.05 23.89
C TRP A 194 0.19 8.11 22.84
N LEU A 195 0.47 7.83 21.56
CA LEU A 195 0.18 8.77 20.48
C LEU A 195 -1.32 9.06 20.36
N HIS A 196 -2.18 8.05 20.58
CA HIS A 196 -3.62 8.28 20.63
C HIS A 196 -4.01 9.30 21.70
N GLN A 197 -3.45 9.20 22.92
CA GLN A 197 -3.67 10.18 23.97
C GLN A 197 -3.14 11.57 23.61
N VAL A 198 -1.96 11.65 23.01
CA VAL A 198 -1.39 12.92 22.51
C VAL A 198 -2.31 13.55 21.46
N LEU A 199 -2.81 12.77 20.50
CA LEU A 199 -3.72 13.29 19.47
C LEU A 199 -5.04 13.80 20.07
N LEU A 200 -5.57 13.12 21.10
CA LEU A 200 -6.76 13.57 21.81
C LEU A 200 -6.52 14.88 22.59
N SER A 201 -5.33 15.08 23.17
CA SER A 201 -5.02 16.31 23.92
C SER A 201 -4.81 17.52 23.02
N LEU A 202 -4.52 17.31 21.73
CA LEU A 202 -4.39 18.38 20.74
C LEU A 202 -5.72 18.89 20.22
N ILE A 203 -6.85 18.26 20.56
CA ILE A 203 -8.17 18.72 20.13
C ILE A 203 -8.45 20.08 20.79
N PRO A 204 -8.63 21.17 20.00
CA PRO A 204 -8.72 22.51 20.53
C PRO A 204 -10.07 22.78 21.19
N ASP A 205 -10.04 23.62 22.21
CA ASP A 205 -11.21 24.10 22.94
C ASP A 205 -11.81 25.35 22.30
N CYS A 206 -12.24 25.21 21.05
CA CYS A 206 -12.83 26.33 20.32
C CYS A 206 -14.02 25.87 19.48
N VAL A 207 -14.84 26.85 19.09
CA VAL A 207 -15.94 26.61 18.15
C VAL A 207 -15.36 26.22 16.80
N VAL A 208 -15.72 25.02 16.34
CA VAL A 208 -15.37 24.52 15.01
C VAL A 208 -16.47 24.90 14.04
N ASN A 209 -16.11 25.37 12.84
CA ASN A 209 -17.09 25.53 11.78
C ASN A 209 -17.54 24.15 11.31
N GLN A 210 -18.76 23.76 11.72
CA GLN A 210 -19.27 22.41 11.53
C GLN A 210 -19.37 22.01 10.05
N ALA A 211 -19.80 22.94 9.18
CA ALA A 211 -19.95 22.66 7.76
C ALA A 211 -18.60 22.39 7.07
N GLU A 212 -17.57 23.18 7.39
CA GLU A 212 -16.21 22.95 6.88
C GLU A 212 -15.61 21.64 7.40
N TYR A 213 -15.82 21.36 8.69
CA TYR A 213 -15.36 20.11 9.31
C TYR A 213 -16.00 18.88 8.65
N GLU A 214 -17.32 18.88 8.44
CA GLU A 214 -18.03 17.76 7.79
C GLU A 214 -17.57 17.55 6.35
N ALA A 215 -17.42 18.62 5.57
CA ALA A 215 -16.90 18.54 4.20
C ALA A 215 -15.48 17.94 4.15
N GLU A 216 -14.62 18.33 5.10
CA GLU A 216 -13.27 17.81 5.19
C GLU A 216 -13.25 16.34 5.65
N VAL A 217 -14.10 15.96 6.62
CA VAL A 217 -14.28 14.57 7.03
C VAL A 217 -14.75 13.71 5.85
N GLU A 218 -15.74 14.18 5.09
CA GLU A 218 -16.22 13.48 3.89
C GLU A 218 -15.11 13.29 2.86
N ARG A 219 -14.32 14.35 2.59
CA ARG A 219 -13.14 14.27 1.71
C ARG A 219 -12.14 13.21 2.17
N LYS A 220 -11.95 13.07 3.48
CA LYS A 220 -11.06 12.05 4.06
C LYS A 220 -11.67 10.65 4.04
N VAL A 221 -12.97 10.50 4.30
CA VAL A 221 -13.69 9.22 4.20
C VAL A 221 -13.60 8.65 2.79
N ARG A 222 -13.74 9.50 1.75
CA ARG A 222 -13.54 9.07 0.34
C ARG A 222 -12.15 8.49 0.08
N LYS A 223 -11.12 8.92 0.82
CA LYS A 223 -9.74 8.41 0.72
C LYS A 223 -9.50 7.19 1.62
N VAL A 224 -10.14 7.16 2.78
CA VAL A 224 -9.97 6.14 3.82
C VAL A 224 -11.35 5.79 4.38
N PRO A 225 -12.08 4.84 3.75
CA PRO A 225 -13.45 4.52 4.12
C PRO A 225 -13.63 4.07 5.57
N SER A 226 -12.59 3.51 6.19
CA SER A 226 -12.63 3.08 7.60
C SER A 226 -12.89 4.21 8.60
N ILE A 227 -12.70 5.48 8.20
CA ILE A 227 -13.06 6.65 9.01
C ILE A 227 -14.58 6.70 9.25
N ALA A 228 -15.40 6.26 8.30
CA ALA A 228 -16.87 6.31 8.41
C ALA A 228 -17.43 5.41 9.52
N ALA A 229 -16.74 4.31 9.83
CA ALA A 229 -17.14 3.37 10.88
C ALA A 229 -16.77 3.85 12.29
N THR A 230 -15.99 4.92 12.42
CA THR A 230 -15.60 5.48 13.72
C THR A 230 -16.69 6.44 14.19
N PRO A 231 -17.21 6.32 15.42
CA PRO A 231 -18.21 7.23 15.95
C PRO A 231 -17.73 8.67 15.79
N GLN A 232 -18.43 9.45 14.96
CA GLN A 232 -18.15 10.86 14.82
C GLN A 232 -18.51 11.53 16.14
N ARG A 233 -17.52 11.78 16.98
CA ARG A 233 -17.73 12.65 18.14
C ARG A 233 -17.90 14.05 17.58
N ARG A 234 -19.12 14.61 17.68
CA ARG A 234 -19.35 16.02 17.33
C ARG A 234 -18.39 16.89 18.15
N GLY A 235 -17.99 18.05 17.64
CA GLY A 235 -17.10 18.96 18.37
C GLY A 235 -17.57 19.26 19.80
N SER A 236 -18.89 19.24 20.04
CA SER A 236 -19.53 19.37 21.36
C SER A 236 -19.40 18.14 22.27
N ASP A 237 -19.30 16.93 21.71
CA ASP A 237 -19.41 15.65 22.44
C ASP A 237 -18.05 15.13 22.92
N LEU A 238 -16.95 15.75 22.48
CA LEU A 238 -15.60 15.37 22.88
C LEU A 238 -15.27 15.66 24.35
N LYS A 239 -16.12 16.41 25.06
CA LYS A 239 -15.89 16.86 26.45
C LYS A 239 -16.90 16.42 27.50
N GLY A 240 -17.96 15.69 27.14
CA GLY A 240 -18.92 15.15 28.11
C GLY A 240 -18.35 13.95 28.88
N GLY A 241 -17.37 14.16 29.78
CA GLY A 241 -16.78 13.05 30.54
C GLY A 241 -15.56 13.41 31.39
N ARG A 242 -15.66 14.45 32.23
CA ARG A 242 -14.77 14.62 33.39
C ARG A 242 -15.58 14.51 34.68
N SER A 243 -16.11 13.32 34.97
CA SER A 243 -16.55 12.96 36.32
C SER A 243 -16.01 11.58 36.64
N GLY A 244 -15.22 11.51 37.71
CA GLY A 244 -14.37 10.38 38.05
C GLY A 244 -15.09 9.04 38.16
N SER A 245 -14.50 8.05 37.52
CA SER A 245 -14.39 6.68 38.04
C SER A 245 -13.26 6.00 37.29
N GLU A 246 -12.48 5.19 38.01
CA GLU A 246 -11.56 4.21 37.44
C GLU A 246 -12.34 3.23 36.56
N GLN A 247 -12.63 3.64 35.34
CA GLN A 247 -13.19 2.76 34.34
C GLN A 247 -12.00 2.05 33.71
N ARG A 248 -11.75 0.84 34.20
CA ARG A 248 -10.94 -0.19 33.54
C ARG A 248 -11.06 -0.03 32.04
N CYS A 249 -9.95 -0.16 31.33
CA CYS A 249 -9.88 -0.45 29.89
C CYS A 249 -10.61 -1.76 29.57
N ARG A 250 -11.91 -1.85 29.83
CA ARG A 250 -12.81 -2.84 29.30
C ARG A 250 -13.16 -2.35 27.90
N GLU A 251 -12.53 -3.00 26.94
CA GLU A 251 -13.25 -3.51 25.77
C GLU A 251 -14.15 -2.48 25.08
N HIS A 252 -13.55 -1.42 24.55
CA HIS A 252 -14.09 -0.86 23.31
C HIS A 252 -13.72 -1.82 22.18
N HIS A 253 -14.44 -2.95 22.12
CA HIS A 253 -14.57 -3.76 20.92
C HIS A 253 -15.28 -2.89 19.87
N HIS A 254 -14.50 -2.12 19.13
CA HIS A 254 -14.96 -1.72 17.80
C HIS A 254 -14.99 -3.00 16.98
N PRO A 255 -16.14 -3.44 16.45
CA PRO A 255 -16.14 -4.43 15.38
C PRO A 255 -15.49 -3.74 14.18
N PHE A 256 -14.17 -3.88 14.08
CA PHE A 256 -13.48 -3.55 12.86
C PHE A 256 -13.88 -4.64 11.87
N VAL A 257 -14.82 -4.29 10.99
CA VAL A 257 -15.05 -5.08 9.78
C VAL A 257 -13.71 -5.10 9.06
N ALA A 258 -13.05 -6.25 9.10
CA ALA A 258 -11.92 -6.53 8.26
C ALA A 258 -12.39 -6.32 6.82
N GLY A 259 -12.16 -5.11 6.29
CA GLY A 259 -12.15 -4.83 4.88
C GLY A 259 -10.95 -5.52 4.25
N ALA A 260 -10.84 -6.85 4.43
CA ALA A 260 -10.26 -7.72 3.43
C ALA A 260 -11.22 -7.70 2.25
N GLY A 261 -11.29 -6.54 1.57
CA GLY A 261 -11.76 -6.48 0.20
C GLY A 261 -10.85 -7.41 -0.57
N TYR A 262 -11.38 -8.60 -0.86
CA TYR A 262 -10.82 -9.62 -1.71
C TYR A 262 -10.14 -8.96 -2.93
N TRP A 263 -8.83 -8.75 -2.84
CA TRP A 263 -7.95 -8.85 -3.97
C TRP A 263 -7.20 -10.16 -3.78
N ARG A 264 -7.95 -11.27 -3.89
CA ARG A 264 -7.31 -12.45 -4.46
C ARG A 264 -6.93 -12.02 -5.87
N SER A 265 -5.64 -11.82 -6.12
CA SER A 265 -5.11 -12.03 -7.45
C SER A 265 -5.61 -13.41 -7.88
N SER A 266 -6.52 -13.43 -8.82
CA SER A 266 -7.02 -14.63 -9.48
C SER A 266 -5.86 -15.28 -10.23
N ALA A 267 -5.00 -15.98 -9.49
CA ALA A 267 -4.09 -16.98 -10.04
C ALA A 267 -4.84 -18.26 -10.49
N ALA A 268 -6.17 -18.33 -10.32
CA ALA A 268 -7.01 -19.49 -10.60
C ALA A 268 -7.76 -19.46 -11.94
N SER A 269 -7.39 -18.61 -12.90
CA SER A 269 -7.93 -18.72 -14.28
C SER A 269 -6.84 -18.49 -15.32
N ARG A 270 -5.91 -19.44 -15.44
CA ARG A 270 -5.14 -19.59 -16.68
C ARG A 270 -5.60 -20.86 -17.37
N PHE A 271 -6.44 -20.64 -18.37
CA PHE A 271 -6.71 -21.56 -19.47
C PHE A 271 -5.38 -22.11 -20.00
N GLY A 272 -5.16 -23.42 -19.85
CA GLY A 272 -4.25 -24.14 -20.74
C GLY A 272 -5.00 -24.46 -22.03
N PRO A 273 -4.42 -24.28 -23.23
CA PRO A 273 -4.96 -24.92 -24.41
C PRO A 273 -4.79 -26.43 -24.24
N THR A 274 -5.92 -27.13 -24.11
CA THR A 274 -6.02 -28.57 -24.28
C THR A 274 -5.50 -28.93 -25.67
N LEU A 275 -4.32 -29.55 -25.72
CA LEU A 275 -3.87 -30.32 -26.87
C LEU A 275 -4.81 -31.52 -27.05
N CYS A 276 -5.87 -31.33 -27.84
CA CYS A 276 -6.57 -32.44 -28.45
C CYS A 276 -5.61 -33.11 -29.45
N LYS A 277 -4.97 -34.21 -29.02
CA LYS A 277 -4.55 -35.25 -29.96
C LYS A 277 -5.79 -36.06 -30.33
N ALA A 278 -6.20 -35.94 -31.59
CA ALA A 278 -7.11 -36.87 -32.23
C ALA A 278 -6.47 -37.33 -33.54
N GLY A 279 -6.45 -38.65 -33.76
CA GLY A 279 -6.29 -39.31 -35.05
C GLY A 279 -4.94 -39.16 -35.72
#